data_AF-A0A809SEQ4-F1
#
_entry.id   AF-A0A809SEQ4-F1
#
_cell.length_a   1.000
_cell.length_b   1.000
_cell.length_c   1.000
_cell.angle_alpha   90.00
_cell.angle_beta   90.00
_cell.angle_gamma   90.00
#
_symmetry.space_group_name_H-M   'P 1'
#
loop_
_entity.id
_entity.type
_entity.pdbx_description
1 polymer ?
#
loop_
_entity_poly.entity_id
_entity_poly.type
_entity_poly.pdbx_seq_one_letter_code
_entity_poly.pdbx_strand_id
1 'polypeptide(L)'
;MKIIEKDKYQRYVSICYFDNNFYFKNSLNFNLVQNGFARVHYIQDTNYKQPYYTKDKYQKEFYKVILESQNYAKLHYLGIWQHNQIDIFHKI
;
A
#
# COMPACT_ATOMS: atom_id res chain seq x y z
N MET A 1 -13.06 7.29 4.49
CA MET A 1 -11.80 6.75 5.06
C MET A 1 -12.12 5.57 5.97
N LYS A 2 -11.36 4.46 5.91
CA LYS A 2 -11.51 3.33 6.83
C LYS A 2 -10.26 3.20 7.71
N ILE A 3 -10.43 3.43 9.01
CA ILE A 3 -9.37 3.29 10.00
C ILE A 3 -9.11 1.81 10.24
N ILE A 4 -7.85 1.40 10.19
CA ILE A 4 -7.40 0.03 10.45
C ILE A 4 -6.92 -0.07 11.90
N GLU A 5 -5.99 0.79 12.29
CA GLU A 5 -5.44 0.85 13.64
C GLU A 5 -4.75 2.18 13.91
N LYS A 6 -4.12 2.29 15.09
CA LYS A 6 -3.14 3.33 15.40
C LYS A 6 -1.76 2.73 15.49
N ASP A 7 -0.76 3.44 14.99
CA ASP A 7 0.63 3.01 15.12
C ASP A 7 1.22 3.34 16.51
N LYS A 8 2.50 2.99 16.72
CA LYS A 8 3.23 3.25 17.98
C LYS A 8 3.34 4.73 18.37
N TYR A 9 3.05 5.65 17.44
CA TYR A 9 3.06 7.09 17.64
C TYR A 9 1.63 7.68 17.70
N GLN A 10 0.61 6.84 17.90
CA GLN A 10 -0.81 7.24 17.96
C GLN A 10 -1.35 7.84 16.66
N ARG A 11 -0.70 7.59 15.52
CA ARG A 11 -1.16 8.05 14.20
C ARG A 11 -2.15 7.04 13.63
N TYR A 12 -3.22 7.53 13.02
CA TYR A 12 -4.19 6.66 12.36
C TYR A 12 -3.60 6.04 11.10
N VAL A 13 -3.64 4.71 11.03
CA VAL A 13 -3.36 3.92 9.83
C VAL A 13 -4.70 3.63 9.16
N SER A 14 -4.87 4.03 7.91
CA SER A 14 -6.15 3.95 7.23
C SER A 14 -6.02 3.70 5.73
N ILE A 15 -7.11 3.20 5.15
CA ILE A 15 -7.32 3.21 3.70
C ILE A 15 -8.21 4.41 3.38
N CYS A 16 -7.70 5.31 2.55
CA CYS A 16 -8.37 6.55 2.18
C CYS A 16 -9.12 6.35 0.86
N TYR A 17 -10.44 6.54 0.85
CA TYR A 17 -11.29 6.41 -0.32
C TYR A 17 -11.77 7.78 -0.77
N PHE A 18 -11.95 7.96 -2.08
CA PHE A 18 -12.50 9.20 -2.65
C PHE A 18 -14.01 9.32 -2.46
N ASP A 19 -14.69 8.20 -2.21
CA ASP A 19 -16.12 8.12 -1.93
C ASP A 19 -16.42 7.17 -0.76
N ASN A 20 -17.71 6.99 -0.47
CA ASN A 20 -18.19 6.08 0.58
C ASN A 20 -18.42 4.65 0.08
N ASN A 21 -17.98 4.29 -1.13
CA ASN A 21 -18.22 2.97 -1.71
C ASN A 21 -17.17 1.93 -1.29
N PHE A 22 -16.16 2.32 -0.51
CA PHE A 22 -15.10 1.46 0.05
C PHE A 22 -14.47 0.49 -0.97
N TYR A 23 -14.45 0.87 -2.25
CA TYR A 23 -13.89 0.08 -3.33
C TYR A 23 -12.38 0.30 -3.40
N PHE A 24 -11.58 -0.77 -3.26
CA PHE A 24 -10.12 -0.67 -3.13
C PHE A 24 -9.44 0.10 -4.27
N LYS A 25 -9.87 -0.09 -5.53
CA LYS A 25 -9.27 0.64 -6.67
C LYS A 25 -9.67 2.11 -6.72
N ASN A 26 -10.68 2.52 -5.95
CA ASN A 26 -11.04 3.91 -5.73
C ASN A 26 -10.42 4.49 -4.44
N SER A 27 -9.34 3.87 -3.94
CA SER A 27 -8.58 4.40 -2.82
C SER A 27 -7.43 5.30 -3.30
N LEU A 28 -7.11 6.32 -2.52
CA LEU A 28 -5.91 7.14 -2.68
C LEU A 28 -4.66 6.24 -2.65
N ASN A 29 -4.62 5.27 -1.73
CA ASN A 29 -3.52 4.31 -1.61
C ASN A 29 -3.27 3.58 -2.93
N PHE A 30 -4.32 3.01 -3.54
CA PHE A 30 -4.23 2.35 -4.84
C PHE A 30 -3.74 3.30 -5.93
N ASN A 31 -4.33 4.49 -6.03
CA ASN A 31 -3.94 5.45 -7.07
C ASN A 31 -2.48 5.89 -6.96
N LEU A 32 -1.96 6.09 -5.74
CA LEU A 32 -0.55 6.43 -5.54
C LEU A 32 0.37 5.29 -5.98
N VAL A 33 0.05 4.05 -5.62
CA VAL A 33 0.90 2.90 -5.95
C VAL A 33 0.81 2.53 -7.43
N GLN A 34 -0.39 2.48 -8.00
CA GLN A 34 -0.66 2.17 -9.41
C GLN A 34 0.07 3.13 -10.37
N ASN A 35 0.17 4.41 -10.01
CA ASN A 35 0.84 5.43 -10.82
C ASN A 35 2.34 5.58 -10.49
N GLY A 36 2.88 4.75 -9.59
CA GLY A 36 4.30 4.77 -9.24
C GLY A 36 4.73 5.96 -8.37
N PHE A 37 3.81 6.60 -7.64
CA PHE A 37 4.13 7.67 -6.69
C PHE A 37 4.42 7.15 -5.28
N ALA A 38 4.10 5.88 -5.01
CA ALA A 38 4.38 5.22 -3.74
C ALA A 38 4.72 3.74 -3.96
N ARG A 39 5.35 3.11 -2.95
CA ARG A 39 5.62 1.67 -2.90
C ARG A 39 4.96 0.99 -1.71
N VAL A 40 4.67 -0.29 -1.86
CA VAL A 40 4.28 -1.20 -0.78
C VAL A 40 5.55 -1.56 0.00
N HIS A 41 5.52 -1.38 1.33
CA HIS A 41 6.70 -1.64 2.16
C HIS A 41 6.39 -2.44 3.42
N TYR A 42 5.55 -1.92 4.32
CA TYR A 42 5.40 -2.52 5.66
C TYR A 42 4.21 -3.48 5.83
N ILE A 43 3.15 -3.32 5.05
CA ILE A 43 1.98 -4.22 5.10
C ILE A 43 2.36 -5.60 4.56
N GLN A 44 1.98 -6.67 5.28
CA GLN A 44 2.26 -8.06 4.88
C GLN A 44 1.39 -9.08 5.64
N ASP A 45 1.32 -10.32 5.15
CA ASP A 45 0.44 -11.39 5.65
C ASP A 45 1.17 -12.66 6.10
N THR A 46 2.51 -12.62 6.21
CA THR A 46 3.37 -13.78 6.50
C THR A 46 3.81 -13.86 7.97
N ASN A 47 4.15 -12.74 8.61
CA ASN A 47 4.67 -12.70 9.98
C ASN A 47 3.77 -11.87 10.92
N TYR A 48 3.03 -12.56 11.79
CA TYR A 48 2.10 -11.96 12.73
C TYR A 48 2.75 -11.04 13.78
N LYS A 49 4.06 -11.13 14.01
CA LYS A 49 4.78 -10.30 14.99
C LYS A 49 5.14 -8.91 14.46
N GLN A 50 4.98 -8.66 13.16
CA GLN A 50 5.32 -7.37 12.57
C GLN A 50 4.19 -6.34 12.76
N PRO A 51 4.52 -5.04 12.86
CA PRO A 51 3.55 -4.00 13.21
C PRO A 51 2.35 -3.83 12.27
N TYR A 52 2.46 -4.26 11.00
CA TYR A 52 1.41 -4.06 9.98
C TYR A 52 0.99 -5.40 9.35
N TYR A 53 0.94 -6.44 10.17
CA TYR A 53 0.39 -7.73 9.77
C TYR A 53 -1.10 -7.61 9.44
N THR A 54 -1.53 -8.14 8.28
CA THR A 54 -2.94 -8.14 7.88
C THR A 54 -3.75 -9.11 8.74
N LYS A 55 -4.65 -8.58 9.57
CA LYS A 55 -5.37 -9.35 10.60
C LYS A 55 -6.62 -10.04 10.06
N ASP A 56 -7.38 -9.35 9.23
CA ASP A 56 -8.68 -9.80 8.74
C ASP A 56 -8.71 -10.01 7.21
N LYS A 57 -9.80 -10.59 6.71
CA LYS A 57 -10.01 -10.87 5.27
C LYS A 57 -9.93 -9.59 4.43
N TYR A 58 -10.47 -8.48 4.93
CA TYR A 58 -10.52 -7.20 4.22
C TYR A 58 -9.11 -6.61 4.02
N GLN A 59 -8.27 -6.65 5.06
CA GLN A 59 -6.88 -6.22 4.98
C GLN A 59 -6.05 -7.10 4.04
N LYS A 60 -6.27 -8.42 4.07
CA LYS A 60 -5.61 -9.36 3.15
C LYS A 60 -6.00 -9.12 1.70
N GLU A 61 -7.27 -8.85 1.42
CA GLU A 61 -7.74 -8.50 0.08
C GLU A 61 -7.15 -7.17 -0.39
N PHE A 62 -7.11 -6.15 0.47
CA PHE A 62 -6.46 -4.89 0.16
C PHE A 62 -4.97 -5.07 -0.14
N TYR A 63 -4.26 -5.88 0.65
CA TYR A 63 -2.84 -6.18 0.46
C TYR A 63 -2.57 -6.83 -0.91
N LYS A 64 -3.42 -7.76 -1.35
CA LYS A 64 -3.33 -8.34 -2.69
C LYS A 64 -3.51 -7.28 -3.78
N VAL A 65 -4.56 -6.46 -3.68
CA VAL A 65 -4.86 -5.40 -4.65
C VAL A 65 -3.72 -4.38 -4.76
N ILE A 66 -3.14 -3.97 -3.63
CA ILE A 66 -2.06 -2.98 -3.63
C ILE A 66 -0.75 -3.57 -4.20
N LEU A 67 -0.45 -4.85 -3.93
CA LEU A 67 0.70 -5.54 -4.54
C LEU A 67 0.55 -5.68 -6.05
N GLU A 68 -0.63 -6.06 -6.53
CA GLU A 68 -0.93 -6.11 -7.97
C GLU A 68 -0.73 -4.74 -8.62
N SER A 69 -1.17 -3.67 -7.96
CA SER A 69 -1.00 -2.30 -8.48
C SER A 69 0.46 -1.87 -8.55
N GLN A 70 1.28 -2.28 -7.57
CA GLN A 70 2.72 -2.03 -7.61
C GLN A 70 3.39 -2.80 -8.75
N ASN A 71 3.01 -4.06 -8.94
CA ASN A 71 3.56 -4.88 -10.02
C ASN A 71 3.20 -4.28 -11.37
N TYR A 72 1.98 -3.77 -11.54
CA TYR A 72 1.60 -3.01 -12.72
C TYR A 72 2.51 -1.79 -12.94
N ALA A 73 2.70 -0.95 -11.92
CA ALA A 73 3.53 0.24 -12.01
C ALA A 73 5.00 -0.07 -12.34
N LYS A 74 5.52 -1.18 -11.81
CA LYS A 74 6.86 -1.71 -12.12
C LYS A 74 6.97 -2.17 -13.57
N LEU A 75 6.02 -2.98 -14.05
CA LEU A 75 6.02 -3.52 -15.42
C LEU A 75 5.90 -2.43 -16.47
N HIS A 76 5.22 -1.33 -16.15
CA HIS A 76 5.01 -0.20 -17.06
C HIS A 76 5.98 0.96 -16.83
N TYR A 77 6.99 0.79 -15.97
CA TYR A 77 7.98 1.84 -15.66
C TYR A 77 7.31 3.19 -15.33
N LEU A 78 6.42 3.20 -14.34
CA LEU A 78 5.69 4.41 -13.93
C LEU A 78 6.35 5.09 -12.73
N GLY A 79 6.39 6.43 -12.73
CA GLY A 79 6.85 7.25 -11.61
C GLY A 79 8.24 6.83 -11.12
N ILE A 80 8.35 6.48 -9.84
CA ILE A 80 9.60 6.04 -9.23
C ILE A 80 10.18 4.78 -9.89
N TRP A 81 9.38 3.97 -10.59
CA TRP A 81 9.87 2.75 -11.24
C TRP A 81 10.65 3.01 -12.55
N GLN A 82 10.76 4.27 -12.99
CA GLN A 82 11.59 4.68 -14.11
C GLN A 82 13.08 4.74 -13.78
N HIS A 83 13.42 4.80 -12.49
CA HIS A 83 14.79 4.96 -12.02
C HIS A 83 15.27 3.70 -11.29
N ASN A 84 16.59 3.58 -11.12
CA ASN A 84 17.14 2.52 -10.30
C ASN A 84 16.71 2.72 -8.85
N GLN A 85 16.30 1.62 -8.21
CA GLN A 85 15.77 1.67 -6.83
C GLN A 85 16.80 2.19 -5.81
N ILE A 86 18.09 2.00 -6.09
CA ILE A 86 19.21 2.46 -5.25
C ILE A 86 19.26 3.99 -5.18
N ASP A 87 18.82 4.67 -6.24
CA ASP A 87 18.82 6.14 -6.33
C ASP A 87 17.61 6.76 -5.61
N ILE A 88 16.58 5.95 -5.33
CA ILE A 88 15.29 6.40 -4.78
C ILE A 88 15.14 5.99 -3.32
N PHE A 89 15.58 4.78 -2.97
CA PHE A 89 15.37 4.19 -1.66
C PHE A 89 16.69 3.94 -0.96
N HIS A 90 16.85 4.60 0.19
CA HIS A 90 18.00 4.38 1.09
C HIS A 90 18.09 2.92 1.60
N LYS A 91 16.96 2.20 1.66
CA LYS A 91 16.91 0.76 1.96
C LYS A 91 15.97 0.06 1.00
N ILE A 92 16.49 -0.97 0.34
CA ILE A 92 15.75 -1.87 -0.54
C ILE A 92 15.10 -2.96 0.31
#